data_AF-A0A5B1B697-F1
#
_entry.id   AF-A0A5B1B697-F1
#
_cell.length_a   1.000
_cell.length_b   1.000
_cell.length_c   1.000
_cell.angle_alpha   90.00
_cell.angle_beta   90.00
_cell.angle_gamma   90.00
#
_symmetry.space_group_name_H-M   'P 1'
#
loop_
_entity.id
_entity.type
_entity.pdbx_description
1 polymer ?
#
loop_
_entity_poly.entity_id
_entity_poly.type
_entity_poly.pdbx_seq_one_letter_code
_entity_poly.pdbx_strand_id
1 'polypeptide(L)'
;GQVGFGGLNSGTANIGLFNAGTNNIGLFNSGTNNLGIANSGIGNWGLLNAGNGNWGIENPGSGNTGLANTGQYNTGFFNSGDVNTGFYNTGGYNTGGFNVGSTNTGAFNVGSTNTGNFNPGDINTGSYNPGDVNTGFFNTGDFNNGFFVAGDNQGQISIDLSVDTPYVPINVQMIIPINQVMMLGGNAVQVTTTGEVFPRTFYLDGSFFLGPIILGASALTAPTVTLTIGGPTTTIPISIVGALESRTITFLDIPAAPGYGNSTTNPSSGFFNAGTGGISGFQNLGASSSGIWNSGLAAAGNSGFQNFGSLQSGWANLGNTVSGFYNTSLANLATPANVSGLYNVGTDLAGIFRSPSGSLFNVGLADLGSWNVGSSNIGDINLGSGNIGNANIGFGNVGSNNIGSGNIGDSNFGFANAGPGLTDGSYNIGFGNIGSRNFGFGNTGDGNFGFGNTGN
;
A
#
# COMPACT_ATOMS: atom_id res chain seq x y z
N GLY A 1 15.92 9.11 42.46
CA GLY A 1 15.48 10.31 43.19
C GLY A 1 14.53 11.11 42.32
N GLN A 2 13.68 11.94 42.90
CA GLN A 2 12.91 12.94 42.14
C GLN A 2 13.85 14.10 41.78
N VAL A 3 13.74 14.65 40.57
CA VAL A 3 14.55 15.79 40.12
C VAL A 3 13.62 16.98 39.91
N GLY A 4 13.72 18.02 40.75
CA GLY A 4 12.83 19.19 40.77
C GLY A 4 12.30 19.51 42.17
N PHE A 5 11.22 20.30 42.26
CA PHE A 5 10.51 20.60 43.51
C PHE A 5 9.73 19.37 44.01
N GLY A 6 10.46 18.37 44.52
CA GLY A 6 9.99 16.99 44.77
C GLY A 6 8.74 16.85 45.63
N GLY A 7 8.45 17.81 46.53
CA GLY A 7 7.25 17.77 47.38
C GLY A 7 5.91 17.84 46.63
N LEU A 8 5.91 18.27 45.36
CA LEU A 8 4.70 18.39 44.55
C LEU A 8 4.50 17.22 43.57
N ASN A 9 5.39 16.22 43.57
CA ASN A 9 5.24 15.00 42.78
C ASN A 9 4.95 13.79 43.68
N SER A 10 4.08 12.89 43.22
CA SER A 10 3.84 11.59 43.86
C SER A 10 4.45 10.46 43.02
N GLY A 11 5.10 9.50 43.67
CA GLY A 11 5.80 8.38 43.00
C GLY A 11 7.28 8.66 42.69
N THR A 12 7.84 8.00 41.68
CA THR A 12 9.29 7.90 41.47
C THR A 12 9.76 8.48 40.13
N ALA A 13 10.95 9.09 40.14
CA ALA A 13 11.65 9.55 38.93
C ALA A 13 10.86 10.49 38.01
N ASN A 14 9.86 11.20 38.55
CA ASN A 14 9.17 12.26 37.83
C ASN A 14 10.02 13.54 37.74
N ILE A 15 9.92 14.25 36.63
CA ILE A 15 10.55 15.54 36.35
C ILE A 15 9.44 16.57 36.08
N GLY A 16 9.45 17.70 36.79
CA GLY A 16 8.41 18.74 36.69
C GLY A 16 7.54 18.84 37.95
N LEU A 17 6.25 19.15 37.80
CA LEU A 17 5.34 19.45 38.92
C LEU A 17 4.01 18.69 38.82
N PHE A 18 3.46 18.29 39.97
CA PHE A 18 2.14 17.66 40.08
C PHE A 18 1.99 16.34 39.30
N ASN A 19 3.10 15.66 39.00
CA ASN A 19 3.07 14.36 38.37
C ASN A 19 2.81 13.26 39.41
N ALA A 20 2.01 12.27 39.04
CA ALA A 20 1.72 11.08 39.83
C ALA A 20 2.14 9.80 39.08
N GLY A 21 2.87 8.90 39.75
CA GLY A 21 3.32 7.64 39.17
C GLY A 21 4.82 7.63 38.87
N THR A 22 5.24 7.10 37.73
CA THR A 22 6.66 6.83 37.45
C THR A 22 7.16 7.48 36.15
N ASN A 23 8.38 8.03 36.19
CA ASN A 23 9.11 8.53 35.00
C ASN A 23 8.33 9.53 34.13
N ASN A 24 7.39 10.29 34.70
CA ASN A 24 6.66 11.30 33.95
C ASN A 24 7.48 12.59 33.86
N ILE A 25 7.42 13.27 32.72
CA ILE A 25 8.12 14.53 32.46
C ILE A 25 7.08 15.60 32.08
N GLY A 26 7.02 16.69 32.84
CA GLY A 26 6.15 17.83 32.58
C GLY A 26 5.20 18.13 33.74
N LEU A 27 3.92 18.38 33.46
CA LEU A 27 2.96 18.88 34.46
C LEU A 27 1.72 18.01 34.55
N PHE A 28 1.24 17.71 35.75
CA PHE A 28 -0.06 17.05 36.00
C PHE A 28 -0.23 15.67 35.33
N ASN A 29 0.86 15.00 34.92
CA ASN A 29 0.74 13.69 34.30
C ASN A 29 0.46 12.61 35.35
N SER A 30 -0.27 11.57 34.96
CA SER A 30 -0.59 10.41 35.80
C SER A 30 -0.27 9.09 35.10
N GLY A 31 0.35 8.15 35.83
CA GLY A 31 0.76 6.84 35.30
C GLY A 31 2.25 6.77 35.02
N THR A 32 2.65 6.27 33.84
CA THR A 32 4.04 5.87 33.56
C THR A 32 4.56 6.49 32.26
N ASN A 33 5.79 7.02 32.27
CA ASN A 33 6.52 7.46 31.08
C ASN A 33 5.77 8.50 30.21
N ASN A 34 4.87 9.31 30.78
CA ASN A 34 4.20 10.34 30.00
C ASN A 34 5.07 11.59 29.88
N LEU A 35 5.07 12.23 28.71
CA LEU A 35 5.79 13.46 28.43
C LEU A 35 4.82 14.56 28.00
N GLY A 36 4.76 15.66 28.74
CA GLY A 36 3.94 16.83 28.42
C GLY A 36 3.02 17.22 29.56
N ILE A 37 1.75 17.49 29.29
CA ILE A 37 0.83 18.09 30.27
C ILE A 37 -0.45 17.27 30.39
N ALA A 38 -0.85 16.97 31.63
CA ALA A 38 -2.12 16.37 31.97
C ALA A 38 -2.45 15.07 31.22
N ASN A 39 -1.43 14.30 30.82
CA ASN A 39 -1.64 12.99 30.22
C ASN A 39 -1.93 11.95 31.30
N SER A 40 -2.70 10.91 30.95
CA SER A 40 -3.01 9.80 31.84
C SER A 40 -2.75 8.44 31.17
N GLY A 41 -2.18 7.50 31.91
CA GLY A 41 -1.87 6.16 31.42
C GLY A 41 -0.37 5.98 31.15
N ILE A 42 -0.02 5.40 30.00
CA ILE A 42 1.35 4.94 29.72
C ILE A 42 1.89 5.61 28.45
N GLY A 43 3.08 6.19 28.51
CA GLY A 43 3.86 6.52 27.32
C GLY A 43 3.26 7.59 26.41
N ASN A 44 2.30 8.39 26.88
CA ASN A 44 1.68 9.42 26.05
C ASN A 44 2.60 10.65 25.94
N TRP A 45 2.65 11.25 24.74
CA TRP A 45 3.41 12.47 24.48
C TRP A 45 2.49 13.58 23.98
N GLY A 46 2.43 14.68 24.72
CA GLY A 46 1.71 15.89 24.35
C GLY A 46 0.77 16.37 25.46
N LEU A 47 -0.49 16.64 25.16
CA LEU A 47 -1.43 17.28 26.07
C LEU A 47 -2.73 16.47 26.23
N LEU A 48 -3.18 16.26 27.46
CA LEU A 48 -4.52 15.71 27.76
C LEU A 48 -4.83 14.35 27.10
N ASN A 49 -3.81 13.58 26.72
CA ASN A 49 -4.03 12.25 26.16
C ASN A 49 -4.36 11.25 27.28
N ALA A 50 -5.12 10.21 26.95
CA ALA A 50 -5.50 9.17 27.89
C ALA A 50 -5.28 7.78 27.29
N GLY A 51 -4.72 6.85 28.06
CA GLY A 51 -4.46 5.47 27.62
C GLY A 51 -2.99 5.25 27.30
N ASN A 52 -2.66 4.62 26.17
CA ASN A 52 -1.33 4.08 25.91
C ASN A 52 -0.69 4.64 24.63
N GLY A 53 0.49 5.25 24.75
CA GLY A 53 1.35 5.56 23.61
C GLY A 53 0.77 6.56 22.62
N ASN A 54 -0.14 7.45 23.03
CA ASN A 54 -0.70 8.45 22.11
C ASN A 54 0.26 9.63 21.94
N TRP A 55 0.29 10.22 20.74
CA TRP A 55 1.11 11.38 20.40
C TRP A 55 0.23 12.53 19.89
N GLY A 56 0.28 13.67 20.58
CA GLY A 56 -0.48 14.87 20.23
C GLY A 56 -1.39 15.34 21.35
N ILE A 57 -2.65 15.64 21.06
CA ILE A 57 -3.56 16.33 21.99
C ILE A 57 -4.89 15.60 22.11
N GLU A 58 -5.38 15.42 23.35
CA GLU A 58 -6.72 14.92 23.65
C GLU A 58 -7.05 13.57 22.99
N ASN A 59 -6.07 12.69 22.75
CA ASN A 59 -6.33 11.39 22.16
C ASN A 59 -6.57 10.34 23.27
N PRO A 60 -7.81 9.84 23.46
CA PRO A 60 -8.06 8.67 24.28
C PRO A 60 -7.89 7.36 23.50
N GLY A 61 -7.36 6.34 24.16
CA GLY A 61 -7.19 5.01 23.58
C GLY A 61 -5.71 4.67 23.44
N SER A 62 -5.30 4.07 22.33
CA SER A 62 -3.92 3.64 22.17
C SER A 62 -3.32 3.92 20.81
N GLY A 63 -2.07 4.38 20.83
CA GLY A 63 -1.25 4.60 19.65
C GLY A 63 -1.81 5.64 18.67
N ASN A 64 -2.69 6.55 19.08
CA ASN A 64 -3.21 7.58 18.17
C ASN A 64 -2.21 8.73 17.98
N THR A 65 -2.16 9.28 16.77
CA THR A 65 -1.33 10.43 16.39
C THR A 65 -2.21 11.59 15.93
N GLY A 66 -2.14 12.73 16.61
CA GLY A 66 -2.80 13.98 16.19
C GLY A 66 -3.69 14.59 17.28
N LEU A 67 -4.93 14.94 16.96
CA LEU A 67 -5.84 15.64 17.87
C LEU A 67 -7.17 14.88 18.02
N ALA A 68 -7.60 14.69 19.27
CA ALA A 68 -8.95 14.24 19.60
C ALA A 68 -9.37 12.93 18.91
N ASN A 69 -8.42 12.05 18.61
CA ASN A 69 -8.74 10.75 18.04
C ASN A 69 -9.04 9.75 19.16
N THR A 70 -10.13 9.01 19.01
CA THR A 70 -10.57 7.98 19.95
C THR A 70 -10.44 6.60 19.35
N GLY A 71 -9.87 5.64 20.10
CA GLY A 71 -9.72 4.25 19.65
C GLY A 71 -8.26 3.88 19.44
N GLN A 72 -7.93 3.18 18.35
CA GLN A 72 -6.60 2.62 18.12
C GLN A 72 -5.94 3.17 16.86
N TYR A 73 -4.68 3.56 16.98
CA TYR A 73 -3.78 3.85 15.85
C TYR A 73 -4.36 4.75 14.77
N ASN A 74 -5.18 5.73 15.12
CA ASN A 74 -5.66 6.72 14.15
C ASN A 74 -4.60 7.82 13.95
N THR A 75 -4.53 8.36 12.74
CA THR A 75 -3.69 9.51 12.38
C THR A 75 -4.56 10.67 11.91
N GLY A 76 -4.45 11.83 12.55
CA GLY A 76 -5.11 13.07 12.13
C GLY A 76 -6.01 13.66 13.21
N PHE A 77 -7.26 13.99 12.89
CA PHE A 77 -8.13 14.82 13.72
C PHE A 77 -9.51 14.20 13.94
N PHE A 78 -9.97 14.07 15.18
CA PHE A 78 -11.35 13.69 15.50
C PHE A 78 -11.81 12.35 14.88
N ASN A 79 -10.89 11.42 14.63
CA ASN A 79 -11.27 10.09 14.15
C ASN A 79 -11.73 9.21 15.31
N SER A 80 -12.70 8.35 15.06
CA SER A 80 -13.22 7.36 16.02
C SER A 80 -13.16 5.94 15.44
N GLY A 81 -12.51 5.04 16.16
CA GLY A 81 -12.34 3.64 15.76
C GLY A 81 -10.88 3.32 15.53
N ASP A 82 -10.56 2.59 14.46
CA ASP A 82 -9.24 1.96 14.32
C ASP A 82 -8.56 2.32 12.99
N VAL A 83 -7.29 2.72 13.06
CA VAL A 83 -6.40 2.85 11.89
C VAL A 83 -6.98 3.79 10.82
N ASN A 84 -7.67 4.87 11.19
CA ASN A 84 -8.11 5.88 10.23
C ASN A 84 -7.03 6.93 9.99
N THR A 85 -6.97 7.49 8.78
CA THR A 85 -6.11 8.60 8.40
C THR A 85 -6.94 9.78 7.89
N GLY A 86 -6.77 10.95 8.51
CA GLY A 86 -7.43 12.19 8.09
C GLY A 86 -8.34 12.75 9.17
N PHE A 87 -9.58 13.11 8.86
CA PHE A 87 -10.44 13.84 9.80
C PHE A 87 -11.88 13.32 9.91
N TYR A 88 -12.42 13.27 11.13
CA TYR A 88 -13.82 12.91 11.39
C TYR A 88 -14.28 11.58 10.78
N ASN A 89 -13.37 10.62 10.62
CA ASN A 89 -13.75 9.28 10.17
C ASN A 89 -14.26 8.46 11.36
N THR A 90 -15.31 7.67 11.13
CA THR A 90 -15.86 6.73 12.11
C THR A 90 -15.81 5.31 11.56
N GLY A 91 -15.26 4.37 12.33
CA GLY A 91 -15.05 2.98 11.90
C GLY A 91 -13.58 2.67 11.68
N GLY A 92 -13.24 1.92 10.64
CA GLY A 92 -11.90 1.35 10.46
C GLY A 92 -11.23 1.71 9.14
N TYR A 93 -9.91 1.90 9.15
CA TYR A 93 -9.11 1.92 7.91
C TYR A 93 -9.55 2.95 6.87
N ASN A 94 -10.20 4.06 7.24
CA ASN A 94 -10.62 5.08 6.28
C ASN A 94 -9.50 6.10 6.02
N THR A 95 -9.42 6.60 4.79
CA THR A 95 -8.52 7.69 4.38
C THR A 95 -9.33 8.88 3.87
N GLY A 96 -9.05 10.08 4.40
CA GLY A 96 -9.72 11.31 4.00
C GLY A 96 -10.61 11.83 5.14
N GLY A 97 -11.89 12.12 4.90
CA GLY A 97 -12.71 12.62 6.01
C GLY A 97 -14.21 12.46 5.96
N PHE A 98 -14.83 12.51 7.14
CA PHE A 98 -16.26 12.26 7.32
C PHE A 98 -16.76 10.91 6.77
N ASN A 99 -15.87 9.93 6.64
CA ASN A 99 -16.28 8.60 6.21
C ASN A 99 -16.84 7.81 7.40
N VAL A 100 -17.86 6.99 7.15
CA VAL A 100 -18.47 6.09 8.14
C VAL A 100 -18.43 4.67 7.61
N GLY A 101 -17.88 3.75 8.39
CA GLY A 101 -17.69 2.35 8.00
C GLY A 101 -16.21 2.04 7.81
N SER A 102 -15.87 1.23 6.79
CA SER A 102 -14.52 0.68 6.67
C SER A 102 -13.87 0.89 5.31
N THR A 103 -12.56 1.15 5.31
CA THR A 103 -11.74 1.14 4.10
C THR A 103 -12.22 2.12 3.02
N ASN A 104 -12.79 3.27 3.37
CA ASN A 104 -13.17 4.29 2.39
C ASN A 104 -12.01 5.25 2.10
N THR A 105 -11.88 5.71 0.86
CA THR A 105 -10.94 6.75 0.44
C THR A 105 -11.68 7.95 -0.10
N GLY A 106 -11.38 9.14 0.40
CA GLY A 106 -12.01 10.40 0.00
C GLY A 106 -12.90 10.93 1.12
N ALA A 107 -14.08 11.45 0.81
CA ALA A 107 -14.91 12.11 1.81
C ALA A 107 -16.40 11.78 1.79
N PHE A 108 -17.04 11.81 2.96
CA PHE A 108 -18.49 11.62 3.12
C PHE A 108 -19.02 10.31 2.52
N ASN A 109 -18.22 9.25 2.52
CA ASN A 109 -18.67 7.92 2.13
C ASN A 109 -19.25 7.19 3.34
N VAL A 110 -20.38 6.52 3.15
CA VAL A 110 -21.04 5.71 4.18
C VAL A 110 -21.13 4.29 3.67
N GLY A 111 -20.60 3.33 4.42
CA GLY A 111 -20.44 1.95 3.97
C GLY A 111 -18.96 1.59 3.89
N SER A 112 -18.61 0.71 2.96
CA SER A 112 -17.29 0.12 2.90
C SER A 112 -16.65 0.21 1.52
N THR A 113 -15.34 0.41 1.51
CA THR A 113 -14.52 0.29 0.31
C THR A 113 -14.93 1.25 -0.80
N ASN A 114 -15.39 2.45 -0.49
CA ASN A 114 -15.69 3.48 -1.50
C ASN A 114 -14.47 4.34 -1.82
N THR A 115 -14.32 4.76 -3.07
CA THR A 115 -13.32 5.73 -3.53
C THR A 115 -13.99 6.96 -4.09
N GLY A 116 -13.62 8.14 -3.59
CA GLY A 116 -14.14 9.43 -4.01
C GLY A 116 -15.06 10.03 -2.95
N ASN A 117 -16.14 10.69 -3.35
CA ASN A 117 -16.93 11.53 -2.43
C ASN A 117 -18.43 11.24 -2.47
N PHE A 118 -19.08 11.30 -1.31
CA PHE A 118 -20.54 11.16 -1.21
C PHE A 118 -21.08 9.87 -1.85
N ASN A 119 -20.47 8.73 -1.54
CA ASN A 119 -20.96 7.43 -1.99
C ASN A 119 -21.52 6.63 -0.78
N PRO A 120 -22.84 6.64 -0.56
CA PRO A 120 -23.50 5.70 0.34
C PRO A 120 -23.65 4.31 -0.29
N GLY A 121 -23.35 3.26 0.47
CA GLY A 121 -23.27 1.88 -0.04
C GLY A 121 -21.82 1.42 -0.11
N ASP A 122 -21.56 0.34 -0.83
CA ASP A 122 -20.28 -0.35 -0.82
C ASP A 122 -19.62 -0.37 -2.22
N ILE A 123 -18.28 -0.29 -2.22
CA ILE A 123 -17.46 -0.52 -3.42
C ILE A 123 -17.78 0.47 -4.55
N ASN A 124 -18.12 1.72 -4.26
CA ASN A 124 -18.34 2.73 -5.32
C ASN A 124 -17.06 3.50 -5.64
N THR A 125 -16.88 3.88 -6.91
CA THR A 125 -15.82 4.77 -7.38
C THR A 125 -16.42 6.01 -8.02
N GLY A 126 -15.99 7.19 -7.59
CA GLY A 126 -16.37 8.47 -8.16
C GLY A 126 -17.15 9.33 -7.16
N SER A 127 -18.27 9.93 -7.55
CA SER A 127 -19.02 10.75 -6.58
C SER A 127 -20.53 10.72 -6.75
N TYR A 128 -21.25 10.86 -5.62
CA TYR A 128 -22.71 10.85 -5.56
C TYR A 128 -23.31 9.56 -6.13
N ASN A 129 -22.74 8.41 -5.77
CA ASN A 129 -23.24 7.11 -6.22
C ASN A 129 -23.85 6.31 -5.06
N PRO A 130 -25.13 6.51 -4.70
CA PRO A 130 -25.86 5.62 -3.82
C PRO A 130 -26.13 4.24 -4.45
N GLY A 131 -25.93 3.19 -3.65
CA GLY A 131 -26.00 1.78 -4.09
C GLY A 131 -24.61 1.15 -4.08
N ASP A 132 -24.46 -0.02 -4.68
CA ASP A 132 -23.23 -0.81 -4.59
C ASP A 132 -22.52 -0.97 -5.95
N VAL A 133 -21.18 -1.02 -5.92
CA VAL A 133 -20.32 -1.36 -7.08
C VAL A 133 -20.45 -0.41 -8.28
N ASN A 134 -20.79 0.86 -8.05
CA ASN A 134 -20.93 1.84 -9.12
C ASN A 134 -19.60 2.52 -9.49
N THR A 135 -19.41 2.82 -10.77
CA THR A 135 -18.27 3.62 -11.28
C THR A 135 -18.77 4.84 -12.02
N GLY A 136 -18.45 6.04 -11.53
CA GLY A 136 -18.73 7.29 -12.21
C GLY A 136 -19.37 8.34 -11.31
N PHE A 137 -20.39 9.06 -11.80
CA PHE A 137 -20.96 10.18 -11.05
C PHE A 137 -22.49 10.21 -11.12
N PHE A 138 -23.13 10.49 -9.98
CA PHE A 138 -24.59 10.61 -9.89
C PHE A 138 -25.34 9.34 -10.32
N ASN A 139 -24.82 8.16 -9.94
CA ASN A 139 -25.45 6.88 -10.24
C ASN A 139 -26.34 6.41 -9.09
N THR A 140 -27.49 5.79 -9.39
CA THR A 140 -28.39 5.21 -8.38
C THR A 140 -28.75 3.78 -8.73
N GLY A 141 -28.67 2.86 -7.76
CA GLY A 141 -28.81 1.42 -7.98
C GLY A 141 -27.45 0.74 -7.99
N ASP A 142 -27.36 -0.50 -8.47
CA ASP A 142 -26.16 -1.32 -8.29
C ASP A 142 -25.44 -1.65 -9.62
N PHE A 143 -24.12 -1.86 -9.56
CA PHE A 143 -23.29 -2.32 -10.69
C PHE A 143 -23.28 -1.40 -11.92
N ASN A 144 -23.50 -0.09 -11.75
CA ASN A 144 -23.58 0.84 -12.87
C ASN A 144 -22.23 1.48 -13.23
N ASN A 145 -22.06 1.77 -14.51
CA ASN A 145 -20.93 2.54 -15.03
C ASN A 145 -21.45 3.77 -15.78
N GLY A 146 -20.95 4.98 -15.47
CA GLY A 146 -21.25 6.18 -16.23
C GLY A 146 -21.66 7.40 -15.41
N PHE A 147 -22.43 8.30 -16.03
CA PHE A 147 -22.87 9.57 -15.44
C PHE A 147 -24.40 9.65 -15.47
N PHE A 148 -25.02 10.04 -14.35
CA PHE A 148 -26.48 10.19 -14.23
C PHE A 148 -27.25 8.91 -14.58
N VAL A 149 -26.73 7.76 -14.17
CA VAL A 149 -27.29 6.45 -14.49
C VAL A 149 -28.22 5.99 -13.35
N ALA A 150 -29.39 5.45 -13.70
CA ALA A 150 -30.33 4.89 -12.73
C ALA A 150 -30.77 3.47 -13.10
N GLY A 151 -30.92 2.62 -12.09
CA GLY A 151 -31.25 1.20 -12.23
C GLY A 151 -30.06 0.32 -11.88
N ASP A 152 -30.11 -0.97 -12.24
CA ASP A 152 -29.02 -1.91 -11.97
C ASP A 152 -28.37 -2.38 -13.27
N ASN A 153 -27.06 -2.68 -13.22
CA ASN A 153 -26.28 -3.21 -14.34
C ASN A 153 -26.26 -2.32 -15.61
N GLN A 154 -26.35 -1.00 -15.46
CA GLN A 154 -26.40 -0.06 -16.58
C GLN A 154 -25.01 0.47 -16.96
N GLY A 155 -24.82 0.78 -18.24
CA GLY A 155 -23.60 1.40 -18.77
C GLY A 155 -22.33 0.54 -18.74
N GLN A 156 -22.46 -0.75 -18.43
CA GLN A 156 -21.40 -1.74 -18.56
C GLN A 156 -21.02 -1.94 -20.03
N ILE A 157 -19.74 -2.20 -20.29
CA ILE A 157 -19.23 -2.45 -21.64
C ILE A 157 -19.06 -3.95 -21.81
N SER A 158 -19.66 -4.52 -22.86
CA SER A 158 -19.44 -5.90 -23.30
C SER A 158 -19.02 -5.94 -24.77
N ILE A 159 -18.16 -6.88 -25.13
CA ILE A 159 -17.76 -7.16 -26.52
C ILE A 159 -17.95 -8.66 -26.76
N ASP A 160 -18.90 -9.03 -27.61
CA ASP A 160 -19.04 -10.41 -28.10
C ASP A 160 -18.73 -10.44 -29.60
N LEU A 161 -17.59 -11.04 -29.93
CA LEU A 161 -17.08 -11.20 -31.27
C LEU A 161 -17.12 -12.68 -31.64
N SER A 162 -18.29 -13.15 -32.06
CA SER A 162 -18.55 -14.55 -32.38
C SER A 162 -19.13 -14.73 -33.78
N VAL A 163 -18.86 -15.89 -34.39
CA VAL A 163 -19.41 -16.31 -35.69
C VAL A 163 -19.97 -17.72 -35.57
N ASP A 164 -21.20 -17.93 -36.02
CA ASP A 164 -21.82 -19.25 -36.08
C ASP A 164 -21.47 -19.97 -37.39
N THR A 165 -21.04 -21.23 -37.30
CA THR A 165 -20.84 -22.08 -38.48
C THR A 165 -22.18 -22.50 -39.07
N PRO A 166 -22.28 -22.66 -40.41
CA PRO A 166 -23.52 -23.10 -41.03
C PRO A 166 -23.90 -24.52 -40.60
N TYR A 167 -25.20 -24.79 -40.51
CA TYR A 167 -25.74 -26.13 -40.35
C TYR A 167 -25.52 -26.95 -41.62
N VAL A 168 -24.87 -28.12 -41.51
CA VAL A 168 -24.62 -29.01 -42.66
C VAL A 168 -25.42 -30.31 -42.50
N PRO A 169 -26.53 -30.49 -43.25
CA PRO A 169 -27.28 -31.75 -43.21
C PRO A 169 -26.49 -32.88 -43.87
N ILE A 170 -26.44 -34.04 -43.23
CA ILE A 170 -25.88 -35.27 -43.81
C ILE A 170 -27.06 -36.18 -44.19
N ASN A 171 -27.49 -36.05 -45.45
CA ASN A 171 -28.51 -36.91 -46.03
C ASN A 171 -27.84 -37.85 -47.04
N VAL A 172 -27.37 -39.01 -46.58
CA VAL A 172 -26.78 -40.02 -47.46
C VAL A 172 -27.74 -41.20 -47.56
N GLN A 173 -28.31 -41.38 -48.74
CA GLN A 173 -29.05 -42.58 -49.09
C GLN A 173 -28.14 -43.47 -49.93
N MET A 174 -27.83 -44.66 -49.44
CA MET A 174 -27.02 -45.62 -50.17
C MET A 174 -27.74 -46.97 -50.31
N ILE A 175 -27.64 -47.54 -51.51
CA ILE A 175 -28.09 -48.89 -51.82
C ILE A 175 -26.83 -49.74 -51.94
N ILE A 176 -26.64 -50.67 -51.01
CA ILE A 176 -25.45 -51.51 -50.98
C ILE A 176 -25.74 -52.81 -51.74
N PRO A 177 -25.04 -53.11 -52.85
CA PRO A 177 -25.12 -54.41 -53.49
C PRO A 177 -24.41 -55.47 -52.65
N ILE A 178 -25.07 -56.60 -52.37
CA ILE A 178 -24.55 -57.64 -51.46
C ILE A 178 -23.63 -58.60 -52.23
N ASN A 179 -22.33 -58.31 -52.25
CA ASN A 179 -21.17 -59.24 -52.31
C ASN A 179 -19.84 -58.45 -52.37
N GLN A 180 -19.77 -57.32 -51.67
CA GLN A 180 -18.55 -56.50 -51.64
C GLN A 180 -18.29 -56.03 -50.22
N VAL A 181 -17.03 -56.12 -49.79
CA VAL A 181 -16.56 -55.42 -48.61
C VAL A 181 -16.69 -53.94 -48.90
N MET A 182 -17.48 -53.24 -48.11
CA MET A 182 -17.63 -51.80 -48.21
C MET A 182 -16.81 -51.11 -47.13
N MET A 183 -15.98 -50.16 -47.54
CA MET A 183 -15.35 -49.21 -46.63
C MET A 183 -16.26 -47.99 -46.52
N LEU A 184 -16.78 -47.75 -45.33
CA LEU A 184 -17.48 -46.52 -44.99
C LEU A 184 -16.56 -45.63 -44.17
N GLY A 185 -16.50 -44.33 -44.50
CA GLY A 185 -15.55 -43.40 -43.89
C GLY A 185 -14.24 -43.27 -44.69
N GLY A 186 -13.37 -42.34 -44.29
CA GLY A 186 -12.14 -41.98 -45.01
C GLY A 186 -12.27 -40.82 -46.02
N ASN A 187 -13.51 -40.39 -46.35
CA ASN A 187 -13.73 -39.18 -47.14
C ASN A 187 -13.64 -37.95 -46.25
N ALA A 188 -12.86 -36.96 -46.69
CA ALA A 188 -12.75 -35.67 -46.02
C ALA A 188 -13.99 -34.84 -46.34
N VAL A 189 -14.83 -34.58 -45.34
CA VAL A 189 -15.96 -33.65 -45.49
C VAL A 189 -15.38 -32.24 -45.37
N GLN A 190 -15.45 -31.46 -46.45
CA GLN A 190 -15.01 -30.06 -46.45
C GLN A 190 -15.97 -29.26 -45.56
N VAL A 191 -15.43 -28.71 -44.47
CA VAL A 191 -16.19 -27.90 -43.50
C VAL A 191 -16.16 -26.43 -43.93
N THR A 192 -15.04 -25.99 -44.50
CA THR A 192 -14.89 -24.65 -45.08
C THR A 192 -14.19 -24.75 -46.43
N THR A 193 -14.58 -23.90 -47.37
CA THR A 193 -13.90 -23.81 -48.68
C THR A 193 -12.85 -22.70 -48.67
N THR A 194 -11.71 -22.90 -49.35
CA THR A 194 -10.68 -21.86 -49.46
C THR A 194 -11.27 -20.61 -50.09
N GLY A 195 -11.25 -19.48 -49.37
CA GLY A 195 -11.78 -18.21 -49.87
C GLY A 195 -13.22 -17.90 -49.43
N GLU A 196 -13.81 -18.70 -48.53
CA GLU A 196 -15.06 -18.34 -47.88
C GLU A 196 -14.84 -17.10 -47.00
N VAL A 197 -15.57 -16.02 -47.33
CA VAL A 197 -15.40 -14.69 -46.73
C VAL A 197 -16.50 -14.47 -45.72
N PHE A 198 -16.14 -14.37 -44.44
CA PHE A 198 -17.05 -13.81 -43.45
C PHE A 198 -17.17 -12.30 -43.67
N PRO A 199 -18.40 -11.76 -43.79
CA PRO A 199 -18.63 -10.36 -44.13
C PRO A 199 -18.08 -9.43 -43.05
N ARG A 200 -17.85 -8.17 -43.42
CA ARG A 200 -17.44 -7.13 -42.47
C ARG A 200 -18.60 -6.84 -41.52
N THR A 201 -18.41 -7.12 -40.24
CA THR A 201 -19.34 -6.71 -39.19
C THR A 201 -18.84 -5.41 -38.60
N PHE A 202 -19.70 -4.39 -38.61
CA PHE A 202 -19.43 -3.09 -38.02
C PHE A 202 -20.00 -3.01 -36.62
N TYR A 203 -19.29 -2.31 -35.74
CA TYR A 203 -19.64 -2.17 -34.34
C TYR A 203 -19.48 -0.72 -33.91
N LEU A 204 -20.18 -0.34 -32.84
CA LEU A 204 -20.16 1.00 -32.25
C LEU A 204 -20.37 2.08 -33.33
N ASP A 205 -21.49 1.96 -34.06
CA ASP A 205 -21.88 2.83 -35.19
C ASP A 205 -20.83 2.97 -36.30
N GLY A 206 -20.04 1.91 -36.52
CA GLY A 206 -19.07 1.83 -37.61
C GLY A 206 -17.67 2.32 -37.27
N SER A 207 -17.39 2.65 -36.00
CA SER A 207 -16.07 3.06 -35.56
C SER A 207 -15.06 1.90 -35.48
N PHE A 208 -15.53 0.65 -35.36
CA PHE A 208 -14.70 -0.53 -35.57
C PHE A 208 -15.39 -1.56 -36.47
N PHE A 209 -14.60 -2.39 -37.16
CA PHE A 209 -15.11 -3.53 -37.91
C PHE A 209 -14.22 -4.77 -37.72
N LEU A 210 -14.83 -5.95 -37.74
CA LEU A 210 -14.13 -7.22 -37.91
C LEU A 210 -14.38 -7.75 -39.32
N GLY A 211 -13.31 -8.21 -39.97
CA GLY A 211 -13.35 -8.85 -41.27
C GLY A 211 -12.96 -7.94 -42.44
N PRO A 212 -12.93 -8.45 -43.68
CA PRO A 212 -13.27 -9.82 -44.04
C PRO A 212 -12.25 -10.83 -43.51
N ILE A 213 -12.75 -11.91 -42.89
CA ILE A 213 -11.91 -13.04 -42.49
C ILE A 213 -11.96 -14.07 -43.62
N ILE A 214 -10.78 -14.44 -44.12
CA ILE A 214 -10.61 -15.47 -45.13
C ILE A 214 -10.16 -16.73 -44.41
N LEU A 215 -11.02 -17.74 -44.34
CA LEU A 215 -10.61 -19.04 -43.80
C LEU A 215 -9.88 -19.87 -44.87
N GLY A 216 -8.87 -20.63 -44.43
CA GLY A 216 -8.30 -21.71 -45.23
C GLY A 216 -9.23 -22.92 -45.29
N ALA A 217 -9.09 -23.76 -46.31
CA ALA A 217 -9.85 -25.01 -46.38
C ALA A 217 -9.56 -25.90 -45.17
N SER A 218 -10.62 -26.35 -44.52
CA SER A 218 -10.57 -27.28 -43.40
C SER A 218 -11.49 -28.46 -43.68
N ALA A 219 -11.03 -29.67 -43.37
CA ALA A 219 -11.79 -30.89 -43.61
C ALA A 219 -11.81 -31.79 -42.38
N LEU A 220 -12.94 -32.45 -42.16
CA LEU A 220 -13.11 -33.46 -41.10
C LEU A 220 -13.02 -34.86 -41.72
N THR A 221 -12.14 -35.70 -41.17
CA THR A 221 -11.98 -37.09 -41.64
C THR A 221 -12.80 -38.02 -40.77
N ALA A 222 -13.84 -38.62 -41.33
CA ALA A 222 -14.64 -39.63 -40.63
C ALA A 222 -13.84 -40.95 -40.47
N PRO A 223 -13.90 -41.62 -39.30
CA PRO A 223 -13.21 -42.89 -39.08
C PRO A 223 -13.76 -43.99 -39.97
N THR A 224 -12.88 -44.87 -40.45
CA THR A 224 -13.27 -45.99 -41.32
C THR A 224 -13.91 -47.12 -40.51
N VAL A 225 -15.13 -47.51 -40.87
CA VAL A 225 -15.86 -48.63 -40.27
C VAL A 225 -16.06 -49.73 -41.31
N THR A 226 -15.61 -50.94 -40.99
CA THR A 226 -15.79 -52.13 -41.82
C THR A 226 -17.02 -52.89 -41.32
N LEU A 227 -18.03 -53.08 -42.19
CA LEU A 227 -19.29 -53.72 -41.84
C LEU A 227 -19.50 -54.98 -42.70
N THR A 228 -19.72 -56.14 -42.05
CA THR A 228 -20.02 -57.42 -42.73
C THR A 228 -21.50 -57.76 -42.53
N ILE A 229 -22.28 -57.85 -43.60
CA ILE A 229 -23.75 -58.01 -43.51
C ILE A 229 -24.28 -59.13 -44.43
N GLY A 230 -24.92 -60.15 -43.82
CA GLY A 230 -26.08 -60.91 -44.34
C GLY A 230 -25.95 -61.84 -45.57
N GLY A 231 -26.97 -62.70 -45.79
CA GLY A 231 -27.06 -63.73 -46.85
C GLY A 231 -28.15 -63.51 -47.93
N PRO A 232 -28.26 -64.42 -48.93
CA PRO A 232 -28.64 -64.13 -50.33
C PRO A 232 -30.08 -63.72 -50.66
N THR A 233 -31.00 -63.56 -49.70
CA THR A 233 -32.40 -63.15 -49.98
C THR A 233 -32.90 -61.99 -49.13
N THR A 234 -32.03 -61.32 -48.38
CA THR A 234 -32.44 -60.23 -47.47
C THR A 234 -31.91 -58.88 -47.95
N THR A 235 -32.80 -57.93 -48.23
CA THR A 235 -32.42 -56.52 -48.42
C THR A 235 -32.50 -55.80 -47.07
N ILE A 236 -31.42 -55.12 -46.68
CA ILE A 236 -31.40 -54.31 -45.44
C ILE A 236 -31.28 -52.85 -45.84
N PRO A 237 -32.36 -52.06 -45.81
CA PRO A 237 -32.28 -50.62 -46.02
C PRO A 237 -31.58 -49.98 -44.82
N ILE A 238 -30.44 -49.32 -45.06
CA ILE A 238 -29.77 -48.49 -44.06
C ILE A 238 -29.93 -47.03 -44.48
N SER A 239 -30.66 -46.27 -43.67
CA SER A 239 -30.75 -44.81 -43.78
C SER A 239 -29.84 -44.21 -42.71
N ILE A 240 -28.84 -43.44 -43.13
CA ILE A 240 -28.01 -42.64 -42.23
C ILE A 240 -28.54 -41.22 -42.31
N VAL A 241 -29.30 -40.83 -41.30
CA VAL A 241 -29.78 -39.46 -41.12
C VAL A 241 -28.95 -38.84 -40.00
N GLY A 242 -28.29 -37.72 -40.28
CA GLY A 242 -27.52 -36.98 -39.29
C GLY A 242 -27.29 -35.55 -39.75
N ALA A 243 -26.77 -34.70 -38.87
CA ALA A 243 -26.39 -33.34 -39.21
C ALA A 243 -25.16 -32.92 -38.41
N LEU A 244 -24.32 -32.07 -39.01
CA LEU A 244 -23.36 -31.28 -38.24
C LEU A 244 -24.10 -30.04 -37.73
N GLU A 245 -24.32 -30.00 -36.43
CA GLU A 245 -24.96 -28.87 -35.76
C GLU A 245 -24.12 -27.60 -35.92
N SER A 246 -24.80 -26.46 -36.00
CA SER A 246 -24.15 -25.15 -35.97
C SER A 246 -23.36 -25.00 -34.66
N ARG A 247 -22.15 -24.44 -34.74
CA ARG A 247 -21.30 -24.14 -33.58
C ARG A 247 -20.87 -22.68 -33.64
N THR A 248 -20.89 -22.03 -32.49
CA THR A 248 -20.35 -20.67 -32.33
C THR A 248 -18.83 -20.73 -32.16
N ILE A 249 -18.11 -20.01 -33.02
CA ILE A 249 -16.68 -19.75 -32.86
C ILE A 249 -16.55 -18.34 -32.27
N THR A 250 -16.18 -18.27 -31.00
CA THR A 250 -15.93 -17.00 -30.29
C THR A 250 -14.47 -16.58 -30.47
N PHE A 251 -14.25 -15.40 -31.05
CA PHE A 251 -12.92 -14.82 -31.24
C PHE A 251 -12.49 -13.92 -30.07
N LEU A 252 -13.43 -13.18 -29.49
CA LEU A 252 -13.22 -12.36 -28.31
C LEU A 252 -14.56 -12.21 -27.58
N ASP A 253 -14.59 -12.61 -26.31
CA ASP A 253 -15.71 -12.34 -25.41
C ASP A 253 -15.19 -11.55 -24.21
N ILE A 254 -15.76 -10.36 -24.02
CA ILE A 254 -15.58 -9.52 -22.84
C ILE A 254 -16.98 -9.34 -22.25
N PRO A 255 -17.29 -10.01 -21.13
CA PRO A 255 -18.60 -9.92 -20.52
C PRO A 255 -18.82 -8.52 -19.93
N ALA A 256 -20.08 -8.12 -19.84
CA ALA A 256 -20.49 -6.92 -19.13
C ALA A 256 -20.09 -7.05 -17.64
N ALA A 257 -19.29 -6.11 -17.15
CA ALA A 257 -18.81 -6.09 -15.78
C ALA A 257 -18.76 -4.65 -15.23
N PRO A 258 -18.90 -4.47 -13.90
CA PRO A 258 -18.73 -3.18 -13.26
C PRO A 258 -17.27 -2.71 -13.33
N GLY A 259 -17.08 -1.39 -13.38
CA GLY A 259 -15.79 -0.75 -13.58
C GLY A 259 -15.25 -0.91 -15.01
N TYR A 260 -14.05 -0.39 -15.23
CA TYR A 260 -13.40 -0.33 -16.53
C TYR A 260 -12.03 -1.02 -16.47
N GLY A 261 -11.90 -2.13 -17.21
CA GLY A 261 -10.63 -2.88 -17.28
C GLY A 261 -10.23 -3.56 -15.98
N ASN A 262 -11.17 -3.77 -15.05
CA ASN A 262 -10.92 -4.53 -13.84
C ASN A 262 -10.71 -6.01 -14.19
N SER A 263 -9.66 -6.61 -13.63
CA SER A 263 -9.32 -8.02 -13.73
C SER A 263 -9.39 -8.67 -12.35
N THR A 264 -10.58 -8.64 -11.74
CA THR A 264 -10.84 -9.13 -10.39
C THR A 264 -11.78 -10.33 -10.37
N THR A 265 -11.66 -11.22 -9.38
CA THR A 265 -12.59 -12.35 -9.24
C THR A 265 -13.94 -11.95 -8.67
N ASN A 266 -13.95 -11.03 -7.70
CA ASN A 266 -15.18 -10.47 -7.14
C ASN A 266 -15.48 -9.11 -7.80
N PRO A 267 -16.77 -8.72 -7.86
CA PRO A 267 -17.16 -7.42 -8.40
C PRO A 267 -16.37 -6.27 -7.78
N SER A 268 -15.94 -5.36 -8.64
CA SER A 268 -15.13 -4.19 -8.26
C SER A 268 -15.55 -3.02 -9.13
N SER A 269 -15.57 -1.81 -8.57
CA SER A 269 -15.78 -0.58 -9.34
C SER A 269 -14.45 0.05 -9.71
N GLY A 270 -14.49 1.17 -10.43
CA GLY A 270 -13.31 1.95 -10.76
C GLY A 270 -12.58 1.41 -11.98
N PHE A 271 -11.25 1.51 -11.98
CA PHE A 271 -10.46 1.35 -13.19
C PHE A 271 -9.22 0.48 -12.94
N PHE A 272 -9.04 -0.54 -13.79
CA PHE A 272 -7.84 -1.36 -13.87
C PHE A 272 -7.41 -2.01 -12.54
N ASN A 273 -8.37 -2.31 -11.68
CA ASN A 273 -8.11 -3.05 -10.44
C ASN A 273 -7.87 -4.53 -10.75
N ALA A 274 -7.09 -5.22 -9.92
CA ALA A 274 -6.74 -6.62 -10.14
C ALA A 274 -6.72 -7.45 -8.84
N GLY A 275 -6.87 -8.76 -8.95
CA GLY A 275 -6.77 -9.70 -7.82
C GLY A 275 -8.11 -10.26 -7.35
N THR A 276 -8.29 -10.44 -6.05
CA THR A 276 -9.50 -11.03 -5.46
C THR A 276 -10.74 -10.15 -5.64
N GLY A 277 -10.60 -8.82 -5.69
CA GLY A 277 -11.73 -7.91 -5.90
C GLY A 277 -12.43 -7.44 -4.64
N GLY A 278 -13.65 -6.90 -4.79
CA GLY A 278 -14.27 -6.07 -3.76
C GLY A 278 -13.56 -4.72 -3.62
N ILE A 279 -13.05 -4.19 -4.73
CA ILE A 279 -12.16 -3.03 -4.77
C ILE A 279 -12.86 -1.87 -5.45
N SER A 280 -12.57 -0.64 -5.01
CA SER A 280 -12.90 0.59 -5.73
C SER A 280 -11.64 1.41 -6.02
N GLY A 281 -11.74 2.36 -6.93
CA GLY A 281 -10.67 3.33 -7.23
C GLY A 281 -9.86 2.97 -8.46
N PHE A 282 -8.54 3.15 -8.41
CA PHE A 282 -7.69 3.08 -9.59
C PHE A 282 -6.44 2.23 -9.35
N GLN A 283 -6.29 1.18 -10.17
CA GLN A 283 -5.11 0.30 -10.18
C GLN A 283 -4.71 -0.23 -8.79
N ASN A 284 -5.71 -0.63 -8.00
CA ASN A 284 -5.48 -1.35 -6.76
C ASN A 284 -5.35 -2.85 -7.03
N LEU A 285 -4.44 -3.50 -6.32
CA LEU A 285 -4.16 -4.94 -6.40
C LEU A 285 -4.58 -5.63 -5.10
N GLY A 286 -5.27 -6.77 -5.16
CA GLY A 286 -5.59 -7.59 -3.99
C GLY A 286 -7.09 -7.69 -3.71
N ALA A 287 -7.49 -7.40 -2.48
CA ALA A 287 -8.88 -7.46 -2.03
C ALA A 287 -9.30 -6.22 -1.24
N SER A 288 -10.60 -5.94 -1.19
CA SER A 288 -11.25 -5.05 -0.21
C SER A 288 -10.64 -3.65 -0.08
N SER A 289 -10.02 -3.13 -1.14
CA SER A 289 -9.23 -1.90 -1.10
C SER A 289 -9.91 -0.75 -1.83
N SER A 290 -9.71 0.47 -1.36
CA SER A 290 -10.17 1.70 -2.03
C SER A 290 -8.99 2.64 -2.26
N GLY A 291 -9.15 3.63 -3.14
CA GLY A 291 -8.15 4.65 -3.41
C GLY A 291 -7.32 4.35 -4.64
N ILE A 292 -6.02 4.60 -4.58
CA ILE A 292 -5.15 4.57 -5.77
C ILE A 292 -3.86 3.80 -5.46
N TRP A 293 -3.50 2.87 -6.33
CA TRP A 293 -2.23 2.11 -6.29
C TRP A 293 -1.95 1.40 -4.96
N ASN A 294 -3.00 0.99 -4.25
CA ASN A 294 -2.84 0.15 -3.07
C ASN A 294 -2.60 -1.30 -3.48
N SER A 295 -1.71 -1.98 -2.77
CA SER A 295 -1.36 -3.38 -2.98
C SER A 295 -1.62 -4.18 -1.71
N GLY A 296 -2.73 -4.89 -1.70
CA GLY A 296 -3.18 -5.79 -0.65
C GLY A 296 -2.49 -7.15 -0.74
N LEU A 297 -2.00 -7.67 0.40
CA LEU A 297 -1.73 -9.10 0.55
C LEU A 297 -2.88 -9.73 1.35
N ALA A 298 -3.55 -10.73 0.76
CA ALA A 298 -4.73 -11.42 1.31
C ALA A 298 -6.05 -10.62 1.29
N ALA A 299 -7.08 -11.13 1.99
CA ALA A 299 -8.47 -10.63 1.96
C ALA A 299 -8.71 -9.32 2.76
N ALA A 300 -7.65 -8.72 3.32
CA ALA A 300 -7.72 -7.55 4.16
C ALA A 300 -7.42 -6.27 3.37
N GLY A 301 -8.27 -5.26 3.52
CA GLY A 301 -8.31 -4.07 2.69
C GLY A 301 -7.37 -2.94 3.09
N ASN A 302 -7.02 -2.10 2.11
CA ASN A 302 -6.27 -0.85 2.30
C ASN A 302 -7.06 0.34 1.72
N SER A 303 -6.95 1.52 2.33
CA SER A 303 -7.47 2.77 1.77
C SER A 303 -6.37 3.80 1.57
N GLY A 304 -6.60 4.75 0.67
CA GLY A 304 -5.71 5.89 0.44
C GLY A 304 -4.84 5.71 -0.80
N PHE A 305 -3.54 5.97 -0.67
CA PHE A 305 -2.63 6.04 -1.81
C PHE A 305 -1.34 5.25 -1.57
N GLN A 306 -0.99 4.34 -2.49
CA GLN A 306 0.29 3.63 -2.51
C GLN A 306 0.61 2.82 -1.23
N ASN A 307 -0.39 2.29 -0.54
CA ASN A 307 -0.14 1.42 0.62
C ASN A 307 0.20 -0.02 0.16
N PHE A 308 1.21 -0.63 0.78
CA PHE A 308 1.65 -1.99 0.50
C PHE A 308 1.58 -2.85 1.76
N GLY A 309 0.72 -3.87 1.73
CA GLY A 309 0.46 -4.70 2.91
C GLY A 309 -1.03 -4.91 3.14
N SER A 310 -1.51 -4.83 4.38
CA SER A 310 -2.93 -5.09 4.72
C SER A 310 -3.42 -4.27 5.89
N LEU A 311 -4.73 -3.96 5.97
CA LEU A 311 -5.30 -3.21 7.09
C LEU A 311 -4.64 -1.83 7.24
N GLN A 312 -4.50 -1.10 6.14
CA GLN A 312 -3.81 0.19 6.11
C GLN A 312 -4.74 1.33 5.69
N SER A 313 -4.41 2.54 6.15
CA SER A 313 -4.99 3.78 5.63
C SER A 313 -3.92 4.85 5.48
N GLY A 314 -4.17 5.83 4.60
CA GLY A 314 -3.33 6.99 4.41
C GLY A 314 -2.46 6.87 3.16
N TRP A 315 -1.20 7.31 3.24
CA TRP A 315 -0.33 7.42 2.08
C TRP A 315 1.00 6.68 2.30
N ALA A 316 1.35 5.81 1.36
CA ALA A 316 2.67 5.22 1.20
C ALA A 316 3.14 4.44 2.43
N ASN A 317 2.22 3.71 3.05
CA ASN A 317 2.54 2.88 4.20
C ASN A 317 2.96 1.47 3.77
N LEU A 318 3.93 0.90 4.46
CA LEU A 318 4.41 -0.47 4.27
C LEU A 318 4.16 -1.29 5.54
N GLY A 319 3.34 -2.36 5.47
CA GLY A 319 3.12 -3.28 6.59
C GLY A 319 1.66 -3.64 6.85
N ASN A 320 1.33 -3.89 8.12
CA ASN A 320 -0.02 -4.30 8.53
C ASN A 320 -0.52 -3.47 9.72
N THR A 321 -1.79 -3.06 9.72
CA THR A 321 -2.38 -2.23 10.79
C THR A 321 -1.60 -0.92 10.92
N VAL A 322 -1.57 -0.17 9.82
CA VAL A 322 -0.79 1.09 9.71
C VAL A 322 -1.66 2.22 9.20
N SER A 323 -1.69 3.34 9.91
CA SER A 323 -2.32 4.58 9.45
C SER A 323 -1.29 5.70 9.27
N GLY A 324 -1.63 6.72 8.50
CA GLY A 324 -0.86 7.94 8.36
C GLY A 324 -0.05 8.01 7.08
N PHE A 325 1.15 8.57 7.16
CA PHE A 325 1.93 8.98 5.99
C PHE A 325 3.34 8.39 6.07
N TYR A 326 3.75 7.65 5.04
CA TYR A 326 5.11 7.13 4.87
C TYR A 326 5.62 6.28 6.04
N ASN A 327 4.74 5.54 6.71
CA ASN A 327 5.15 4.66 7.80
C ASN A 327 5.63 3.30 7.27
N THR A 328 6.70 2.77 7.86
CA THR A 328 7.32 1.50 7.49
C THR A 328 7.34 0.54 8.69
N SER A 329 6.68 -0.60 8.54
CA SER A 329 6.72 -1.69 9.50
C SER A 329 8.04 -2.43 9.46
N LEU A 330 8.57 -2.78 10.63
CA LEU A 330 9.63 -3.80 10.77
C LEU A 330 9.09 -5.21 11.05
N ALA A 331 7.78 -5.35 11.31
CA ALA A 331 7.11 -6.65 11.38
C ALA A 331 6.86 -7.25 9.99
N ASN A 332 6.68 -8.57 9.95
CA ASN A 332 6.22 -9.28 8.74
C ASN A 332 4.86 -8.71 8.28
N LEU A 333 4.62 -8.69 6.97
CA LEU A 333 3.38 -8.21 6.33
C LEU A 333 2.09 -8.89 6.83
N ALA A 334 2.16 -10.09 7.41
CA ALA A 334 1.00 -10.77 7.99
C ALA A 334 0.75 -10.43 9.47
N THR A 335 1.71 -9.77 10.14
CA THR A 335 1.64 -9.47 11.57
C THR A 335 1.30 -7.99 11.76
N PRO A 336 0.29 -7.65 12.57
CA PRO A 336 -0.01 -6.26 12.92
C PRO A 336 1.23 -5.53 13.44
N ALA A 337 1.59 -4.45 12.75
CA ALA A 337 2.70 -3.58 13.10
C ALA A 337 2.25 -2.47 14.05
N ASN A 338 0.97 -2.11 14.03
CA ASN A 338 0.38 -1.14 14.96
C ASN A 338 1.11 0.21 14.92
N VAL A 339 1.10 0.86 13.76
CA VAL A 339 1.82 2.12 13.54
C VAL A 339 0.87 3.23 13.10
N SER A 340 0.99 4.42 13.69
CA SER A 340 0.25 5.61 13.26
C SER A 340 1.18 6.82 13.17
N GLY A 341 0.87 7.78 12.30
CA GLY A 341 1.50 9.10 12.26
C GLY A 341 2.28 9.39 10.97
N LEU A 342 3.43 10.04 11.06
CA LEU A 342 4.21 10.47 9.90
C LEU A 342 5.63 9.94 9.96
N TYR A 343 6.03 9.19 8.94
CA TYR A 343 7.40 8.74 8.72
C TYR A 343 7.99 7.98 9.93
N ASN A 344 7.22 7.03 10.45
CA ASN A 344 7.65 6.15 11.53
C ASN A 344 8.19 4.84 10.93
N VAL A 345 9.27 4.33 11.49
CA VAL A 345 9.88 3.06 11.08
C VAL A 345 9.96 2.14 12.28
N GLY A 346 9.09 1.13 12.39
CA GLY A 346 9.05 0.26 13.57
C GLY A 346 7.73 -0.52 13.73
N THR A 347 7.42 -0.86 14.98
CA THR A 347 6.17 -1.51 15.41
C THR A 347 5.70 -0.88 16.73
N ASP A 348 4.40 -0.95 17.01
CA ASP A 348 3.74 -0.41 18.21
C ASP A 348 4.12 1.07 18.47
N LEU A 349 3.99 1.89 17.43
CA LEU A 349 4.56 3.22 17.39
C LEU A 349 3.58 4.28 16.89
N ALA A 350 3.49 5.39 17.63
CA ALA A 350 2.73 6.56 17.24
C ALA A 350 3.63 7.81 17.26
N GLY A 351 3.34 8.75 16.38
CA GLY A 351 3.95 10.08 16.37
C GLY A 351 4.54 10.47 15.02
N ILE A 352 5.57 11.30 15.05
CA ILE A 352 6.20 11.84 13.85
C ILE A 352 7.71 11.59 13.90
N PHE A 353 8.27 11.08 12.81
CA PHE A 353 9.68 10.73 12.65
C PHE A 353 10.15 9.83 13.80
N ARG A 354 9.52 8.69 14.03
CA ARG A 354 9.83 7.80 15.16
C ARG A 354 10.45 6.47 14.71
N SER A 355 11.23 5.89 15.60
CA SER A 355 11.73 4.50 15.51
C SER A 355 11.72 3.83 16.89
N PRO A 356 12.01 2.51 16.99
CA PRO A 356 12.21 1.84 18.27
C PRO A 356 13.29 2.47 19.15
N SER A 357 14.28 3.13 18.56
CA SER A 357 15.38 3.79 19.27
C SER A 357 15.09 5.25 19.63
N GLY A 358 13.98 5.84 19.16
CA GLY A 358 13.60 7.20 19.50
C GLY A 358 13.05 8.01 18.33
N SER A 359 13.62 9.19 18.11
CA SER A 359 13.29 10.06 16.98
C SER A 359 14.24 9.81 15.82
N LEU A 360 13.76 9.96 14.60
CA LEU A 360 14.50 9.95 13.33
C LEU A 360 14.72 11.37 12.79
N PHE A 361 14.24 12.39 13.51
CA PHE A 361 14.22 13.76 13.02
C PHE A 361 15.63 14.35 12.90
N ASN A 362 15.97 14.86 11.73
CA ASN A 362 17.15 15.69 11.47
C ASN A 362 16.72 16.97 10.73
N VAL A 363 17.52 18.02 10.82
CA VAL A 363 17.34 19.28 10.09
C VAL A 363 18.51 19.46 9.12
N GLY A 364 18.27 19.12 7.85
CA GLY A 364 19.19 19.32 6.74
C GLY A 364 19.30 18.08 5.86
N LEU A 365 20.41 17.90 5.13
CA LEU A 365 20.51 16.90 4.05
C LEU A 365 21.55 15.83 4.35
N ALA A 366 21.22 14.59 3.99
CA ALA A 366 22.12 13.44 4.04
C ALA A 366 22.69 13.12 5.44
N ASP A 367 21.93 13.41 6.50
CA ASP A 367 22.27 12.98 7.85
C ASP A 367 21.87 11.50 8.05
N LEU A 368 22.73 10.74 8.72
CA LEU A 368 22.49 9.38 9.19
C LEU A 368 22.56 9.35 10.72
N GLY A 369 21.42 9.13 11.36
CA GLY A 369 21.24 9.24 12.81
C GLY A 369 20.05 10.13 13.14
N SER A 370 20.08 10.78 14.29
CA SER A 370 18.96 11.56 14.83
C SER A 370 19.39 12.86 15.50
N TRP A 371 18.48 13.84 15.53
CA TRP A 371 18.65 15.15 16.16
C TRP A 371 19.84 15.97 15.62
N ASN A 372 20.26 15.71 14.39
CA ASN A 372 21.28 16.52 13.72
C ASN A 372 20.68 17.82 13.16
N VAL A 373 21.46 18.88 13.16
CA VAL A 373 21.14 20.17 12.54
C VAL A 373 22.33 20.59 11.67
N GLY A 374 22.19 20.48 10.35
CA GLY A 374 23.22 20.69 9.36
C GLY A 374 23.17 19.60 8.28
N SER A 375 24.27 19.31 7.60
CA SER A 375 24.26 18.29 6.52
C SER A 375 25.38 17.29 6.65
N SER A 376 25.16 16.09 6.13
CA SER A 376 26.16 15.01 6.02
C SER A 376 26.75 14.57 7.35
N ASN A 377 25.97 14.63 8.44
CA ASN A 377 26.39 14.09 9.72
C ASN A 377 26.12 12.59 9.80
N ILE A 378 27.03 11.84 10.44
CA ILE A 378 26.87 10.42 10.78
C ILE A 378 26.97 10.33 12.30
N GLY A 379 25.88 9.93 12.96
CA GLY A 379 25.74 9.92 14.41
C GLY A 379 24.59 10.82 14.86
N ASP A 380 24.47 11.06 16.16
CA ASP A 380 23.34 11.74 16.79
C ASP A 380 23.72 13.10 17.40
N ILE A 381 22.77 14.03 17.43
CA ILE A 381 22.86 15.31 18.18
C ILE A 381 24.00 16.21 17.70
N ASN A 382 24.31 16.20 16.39
CA ASN A 382 25.33 17.11 15.84
C ASN A 382 24.72 18.45 15.41
N LEU A 383 25.34 19.56 15.82
CA LEU A 383 25.02 20.91 15.35
C LEU A 383 26.16 21.41 14.44
N GLY A 384 25.91 21.40 13.14
CA GLY A 384 26.87 21.71 12.08
C GLY A 384 26.91 20.58 11.04
N SER A 385 27.91 20.57 10.16
CA SER A 385 27.94 19.68 8.99
C SER A 385 29.20 18.83 8.91
N GLY A 386 29.06 17.64 8.33
CA GLY A 386 30.17 16.72 8.05
C GLY A 386 30.77 16.08 9.29
N ASN A 387 30.04 15.99 10.40
CA ASN A 387 30.52 15.36 11.62
C ASN A 387 30.32 13.84 11.56
N ILE A 388 31.30 13.08 12.06
CA ILE A 388 31.22 11.63 12.26
C ILE A 388 31.40 11.36 13.75
N GLY A 389 30.35 10.89 14.42
CA GLY A 389 30.27 10.74 15.87
C GLY A 389 29.08 11.52 16.46
N ASN A 390 29.00 11.58 17.78
CA ASN A 390 27.82 12.11 18.47
C ASN A 390 28.09 13.44 19.18
N ALA A 391 27.05 14.25 19.34
CA ALA A 391 27.05 15.44 20.19
C ALA A 391 28.15 16.47 19.83
N ASN A 392 28.48 16.64 18.55
CA ASN A 392 29.44 17.65 18.11
C ASN A 392 28.76 18.99 17.82
N ILE A 393 29.41 20.10 18.15
CA ILE A 393 29.02 21.46 17.78
C ILE A 393 30.12 22.05 16.91
N GLY A 394 29.88 22.20 15.61
CA GLY A 394 30.84 22.69 14.61
C GLY A 394 30.89 21.79 13.38
N PHE A 395 31.97 21.91 12.59
CA PHE A 395 32.06 21.28 11.27
C PHE A 395 33.19 20.25 11.18
N GLY A 396 32.94 19.16 10.46
CA GLY A 396 34.01 18.23 10.05
C GLY A 396 34.73 17.54 11.20
N ASN A 397 34.06 17.31 12.33
CA ASN A 397 34.67 16.58 13.45
C ASN A 397 34.56 15.06 13.24
N VAL A 398 35.58 14.33 13.67
CA VAL A 398 35.57 12.86 13.77
C VAL A 398 35.77 12.51 15.24
N GLY A 399 34.81 11.81 15.85
CA GLY A 399 34.72 11.60 17.29
C GLY A 399 33.52 12.34 17.89
N SER A 400 33.38 12.31 19.20
CA SER A 400 32.18 12.74 19.92
C SER A 400 32.45 13.87 20.91
N ASN A 401 31.41 14.64 21.23
CA ASN A 401 31.43 15.73 22.22
C ASN A 401 32.43 16.85 21.89
N ASN A 402 32.76 17.07 20.62
CA ASN A 402 33.65 18.16 20.23
C ASN A 402 32.88 19.48 20.08
N ILE A 403 33.50 20.59 20.50
CA ILE A 403 33.01 21.96 20.27
C ILE A 403 34.06 22.69 19.44
N GLY A 404 33.69 23.18 18.27
CA GLY A 404 34.57 23.72 17.23
C GLY A 404 34.72 22.77 16.05
N SER A 405 35.68 23.00 15.16
CA SER A 405 35.71 22.33 13.84
C SER A 405 37.01 21.61 13.53
N GLY A 406 36.91 20.53 12.76
CA GLY A 406 38.06 19.77 12.25
C GLY A 406 38.80 18.98 13.32
N ASN A 407 38.15 18.68 14.45
CA ASN A 407 38.78 17.89 15.51
C ASN A 407 38.71 16.39 15.19
N ILE A 408 39.74 15.64 15.56
CA ILE A 408 39.80 14.17 15.48
C ILE A 408 40.05 13.63 16.90
N GLY A 409 39.12 12.84 17.41
CA GLY A 409 39.06 12.37 18.79
C GLY A 409 37.88 13.00 19.56
N ASP A 410 37.85 12.76 20.87
CA ASP A 410 36.68 13.08 21.69
C ASP A 410 36.90 14.28 22.61
N SER A 411 35.81 14.99 22.91
CA SER A 411 35.75 16.02 23.96
C SER A 411 36.75 17.17 23.76
N ASN A 412 37.08 17.51 22.51
CA ASN A 412 37.94 18.64 22.20
C ASN A 412 37.13 19.95 22.18
N PHE A 413 37.75 21.04 22.64
CA PHE A 413 37.22 22.38 22.53
C PHE A 413 38.16 23.25 21.70
N GLY A 414 37.72 23.72 20.54
CA GLY A 414 38.49 24.54 19.61
C GLY A 414 38.63 23.86 18.25
N PHE A 415 39.73 24.11 17.54
CA PHE A 415 39.81 23.78 16.11
C PHE A 415 41.03 22.95 15.77
N ALA A 416 40.86 22.00 14.85
CA ALA A 416 41.94 21.18 14.30
C ALA A 416 42.78 20.43 15.36
N ASN A 417 42.19 20.08 16.50
CA ASN A 417 42.87 19.23 17.48
C ASN A 417 42.79 17.77 17.05
N ALA A 418 43.89 17.05 17.13
CA ALA A 418 43.95 15.65 16.71
C ALA A 418 44.98 14.89 17.53
N GLY A 419 45.03 13.58 17.37
CA GLY A 419 46.13 12.74 17.81
C GLY A 419 47.29 12.75 16.80
N PRO A 420 48.47 12.25 17.20
CA PRO A 420 49.61 12.11 16.29
C PRO A 420 49.22 11.32 15.04
N GLY A 421 49.57 11.84 13.86
CA GLY A 421 49.22 11.20 12.58
C GLY A 421 47.73 11.28 12.22
N LEU A 422 47.01 12.33 12.67
CA LEU A 422 45.56 12.50 12.45
C LEU A 422 44.74 11.34 13.04
N THR A 423 45.18 10.83 14.18
CA THR A 423 44.47 9.84 14.98
C THR A 423 43.61 10.53 16.05
N ASP A 424 42.99 9.77 16.95
CA ASP A 424 42.20 10.33 18.03
C ASP A 424 43.08 11.04 19.06
N GLY A 425 42.87 12.35 19.24
CA GLY A 425 43.45 13.14 20.31
C GLY A 425 42.32 13.78 21.10
N SER A 426 42.26 13.50 22.40
CA SER A 426 41.07 13.82 23.20
C SER A 426 41.35 14.86 24.27
N TYR A 427 40.30 15.57 24.68
CA TYR A 427 40.33 16.56 25.76
C TYR A 427 41.29 17.74 25.52
N ASN A 428 41.60 18.06 24.26
CA ASN A 428 42.38 19.25 23.95
C ASN A 428 41.49 20.49 24.00
N ILE A 429 42.05 21.60 24.49
CA ILE A 429 41.41 22.91 24.52
C ILE A 429 42.32 23.90 23.76
N GLY A 430 41.83 24.45 22.66
CA GLY A 430 42.52 25.42 21.82
C GLY A 430 42.67 24.95 20.37
N PHE A 431 43.77 25.27 19.71
CA PHE A 431 43.87 25.16 18.25
C PHE A 431 45.07 24.35 17.81
N GLY A 432 44.87 23.39 16.91
CA GLY A 432 45.96 22.66 16.26
C GLY A 432 46.81 21.81 17.20
N ASN A 433 46.28 21.40 18.36
CA ASN A 433 47.04 20.55 19.28
C ASN A 433 47.06 19.11 18.75
N ILE A 434 48.23 18.47 18.79
CA ILE A 434 48.48 17.11 18.37
C ILE A 434 48.82 16.27 19.61
N GLY A 435 47.96 15.34 20.01
CA GLY A 435 48.06 14.60 21.28
C GLY A 435 46.78 14.74 22.09
N SER A 436 46.84 14.54 23.40
CA SER A 436 45.69 14.60 24.30
C SER A 436 45.89 15.55 25.46
N ARG A 437 44.80 16.10 26.01
CA ARG A 437 44.78 16.96 27.21
C ARG A 437 45.65 18.21 27.11
N ASN A 438 45.95 18.69 25.90
CA ASN A 438 46.69 19.93 25.73
C ASN A 438 45.77 21.14 25.89
N PHE A 439 46.29 22.22 26.48
CA PHE A 439 45.63 23.51 26.57
C PHE A 439 46.48 24.58 25.90
N GLY A 440 45.98 25.16 24.81
CA GLY A 440 46.63 26.23 24.07
C GLY A 440 46.74 25.95 22.56
N PHE A 441 47.83 26.33 21.92
CA PHE A 441 47.91 26.39 20.46
C PHE A 441 49.13 25.62 19.93
N GLY A 442 48.91 24.68 19.02
CA GLY A 442 49.97 23.99 18.29
C GLY A 442 50.86 23.09 19.15
N ASN A 443 50.41 22.66 20.32
CA ASN A 443 51.21 21.76 21.16
C ASN A 443 51.26 20.35 20.57
N THR A 444 52.38 19.65 20.71
CA THR A 444 52.57 18.26 20.25
C THR A 444 53.01 17.36 21.41
N GLY A 445 52.25 16.29 21.68
CA GLY A 445 52.41 15.44 22.86
C GLY A 445 51.24 15.63 23.82
N ASP A 446 51.31 15.12 25.04
CA ASP A 446 50.16 15.07 25.96
C ASP A 446 50.30 16.07 27.12
N GLY A 447 49.18 16.66 27.57
CA GLY A 447 49.16 17.42 28.84
C GLY A 447 49.88 18.78 28.82
N ASN A 448 50.26 19.30 27.65
CA ASN A 448 50.97 20.57 27.56
C ASN A 448 50.05 21.78 27.82
N PHE A 449 50.59 22.84 28.42
CA PHE A 449 49.92 24.12 28.57
C PHE A 449 50.75 25.23 27.92
N GLY A 450 50.22 25.90 26.89
CA GLY A 450 50.90 27.02 26.22
C GLY A 450 50.89 26.94 24.69
N PHE A 451 51.96 27.42 24.06
CA PHE A 451 52.05 27.60 22.61
C PHE A 451 53.24 26.84 22.03
N GLY A 452 52.99 25.91 21.10
CA GLY A 452 54.04 25.21 20.36
C GLY A 452 54.92 24.29 21.21
N ASN A 453 54.45 23.86 22.38
CA ASN A 453 55.22 22.96 23.24
C ASN A 453 55.32 21.56 22.62
N THR A 454 56.39 20.85 22.93
CA THR A 454 56.58 19.45 22.53
C THR A 454 56.92 18.60 23.76
N GLY A 455 56.32 17.42 23.87
CA GLY A 455 56.58 16.49 24.97
C GLY A 455 55.32 16.18 25.79
N ASN A 456 55.51 15.49 26.92
CA ASN A 456 54.44 15.09 27.84
C ASN A 456 54.61 15.72 29.21
#